data_AF-A0A2D7W5L1-F1
#
_entry.id   AF-A0A2D7W5L1-F1
#
_cell.length_a   1.000
_cell.length_b   1.000
_cell.length_c   1.000
_cell.angle_alpha   90.00
_cell.angle_beta   90.00
_cell.angle_gamma   90.00
#
_symmetry.space_group_name_H-M   'P 1'
#
loop_
_entity.id
_entity.type
_entity.pdbx_description
1 polymer ?
#
loop_
_entity_poly.entity_id
_entity_poly.type
_entity_poly.pdbx_seq_one_letter_code
_entity_poly.pdbx_strand_id
1 'polypeptide(L)'
;MIRMSWTYADENLNWAFLSFKLEKGDSVYTCEIATNADGADCLIEQTGDSDTQWESDEIVYIKENGSDLCESSCDLTITIQYNGQVLSGTNSVTVA
;
A
#
# COMPACT_ATOMS: atom_id res chain seq x y z
N MET A 1 -8.10 -8.90 8.62
CA MET A 1 -7.62 -7.50 8.59
C MET A 1 -6.14 -7.53 8.30
N ILE A 2 -5.74 -7.04 7.13
CA ILE A 2 -4.34 -6.98 6.73
C ILE A 2 -3.73 -5.75 7.40
N ARG A 3 -2.53 -5.89 7.96
CA ARG A 3 -1.75 -4.75 8.46
C ARG A 3 -0.30 -4.96 8.07
N MET A 4 0.09 -4.28 7.02
CA MET A 4 1.48 -4.22 6.57
C MET A 4 2.03 -2.85 6.92
N SER A 5 3.34 -2.75 7.17
CA SER A 5 4.01 -1.50 7.51
C SER A 5 5.29 -1.37 6.70
N TRP A 6 5.43 -0.27 5.97
CA TRP A 6 6.70 0.13 5.40
C TRP A 6 7.25 1.34 6.13
N THR A 7 8.55 1.32 6.31
CA THR A 7 9.38 2.45 6.71
C THR A 7 10.48 2.52 5.67
N TYR A 8 10.22 3.19 4.55
CA TYR A 8 11.18 3.28 3.44
C TYR A 8 11.74 4.68 3.26
N ALA A 9 10.99 5.70 3.62
CA ALA A 9 11.31 7.06 3.23
C ALA A 9 12.57 7.56 3.96
N ASP A 10 13.74 7.47 3.32
CA ASP A 10 14.91 8.29 3.65
C ASP A 10 14.60 9.80 3.41
N GLU A 11 13.54 10.09 2.65
CA GLU A 11 13.02 11.41 2.30
C GLU A 11 11.49 11.38 2.09
N ASN A 12 10.81 12.52 2.22
CA ASN A 12 9.36 12.62 2.01
C ASN A 12 8.99 12.35 0.53
N LEU A 13 8.13 11.37 0.29
CA LEU A 13 7.70 10.96 -1.05
C LEU A 13 6.33 11.54 -1.38
N ASN A 14 6.20 12.23 -2.52
CA ASN A 14 4.91 12.78 -2.94
C ASN A 14 3.96 11.67 -3.43
N TRP A 15 2.75 11.60 -2.84
CA TRP A 15 1.72 10.61 -3.15
C TRP A 15 1.35 10.56 -4.64
N ALA A 16 1.42 11.68 -5.36
CA ALA A 16 1.10 11.75 -6.79
C ALA A 16 2.04 10.92 -7.69
N PHE A 17 3.21 10.51 -7.17
CA PHE A 17 4.17 9.68 -7.91
C PHE A 17 4.32 8.29 -7.30
N LEU A 18 3.56 7.96 -6.26
CA LEU A 18 3.52 6.64 -5.65
C LEU A 18 2.48 5.76 -6.34
N SER A 19 2.77 4.48 -6.45
CA SER A 19 1.82 3.46 -6.88
C SER A 19 1.97 2.21 -6.04
N PHE A 20 0.84 1.75 -5.49
CA PHE A 20 0.76 0.53 -4.69
C PHE A 20 -0.04 -0.52 -5.45
N LYS A 21 0.61 -1.65 -5.72
CA LYS A 21 0.01 -2.79 -6.40
C LYS A 21 0.10 -4.02 -5.50
N LEU A 22 -1.04 -4.66 -5.27
CA LEU A 22 -1.12 -5.97 -4.62
C LEU A 22 -1.39 -7.06 -5.65
N GLU A 23 -0.80 -8.23 -5.45
CA GLU A 23 -0.96 -9.39 -6.32
C GLU A 23 -1.28 -10.64 -5.49
N LYS A 24 -2.30 -11.38 -5.93
CA LYS A 24 -2.70 -12.69 -5.41
C LYS A 24 -2.83 -13.67 -6.57
N GLY A 25 -1.80 -14.49 -6.79
CA GLY A 25 -1.73 -15.31 -8.00
C GLY A 25 -1.77 -14.43 -9.25
N ASP A 26 -2.80 -14.59 -10.09
CA ASP A 26 -3.01 -13.79 -11.31
C ASP A 26 -3.87 -12.54 -11.08
N SER A 27 -4.44 -12.35 -9.89
CA SER A 27 -5.25 -11.18 -9.55
C SER A 27 -4.38 -10.00 -9.13
N VAL A 28 -4.70 -8.82 -9.67
CA VAL A 28 -4.03 -7.55 -9.34
C VAL A 28 -5.05 -6.62 -8.71
N TYR A 29 -4.66 -5.99 -7.61
CA TYR A 29 -5.48 -5.02 -6.87
C TYR A 29 -4.70 -3.72 -6.71
N THR A 30 -5.41 -2.60 -6.77
CA THR A 30 -4.81 -1.27 -6.59
C THR A 30 -5.17 -0.68 -5.24
N CYS A 31 -4.17 -0.19 -4.50
CA CYS A 31 -4.38 0.54 -3.25
C CYS A 31 -4.07 2.01 -3.43
N GLU A 32 -4.88 2.87 -2.81
CA GLU A 32 -4.72 4.32 -2.88
C GLU A 32 -4.84 4.95 -1.49
N ILE A 33 -4.17 6.09 -1.28
CA ILE A 33 -4.32 6.90 -0.06
C ILE A 33 -5.79 7.25 0.15
N ALA A 34 -6.27 7.18 1.39
CA ALA A 34 -7.69 7.31 1.71
C ALA A 34 -8.34 8.59 1.15
N THR A 35 -7.57 9.66 0.97
CA THR A 35 -8.02 10.92 0.36
C THR A 35 -8.33 10.83 -1.14
N ASN A 36 -7.80 9.81 -1.83
CA ASN A 36 -7.91 9.59 -3.27
C ASN A 36 -8.46 8.21 -3.66
N ALA A 37 -8.92 7.40 -2.71
CA ALA A 37 -9.20 5.99 -2.92
C ALA A 37 -10.57 5.65 -3.55
N ASP A 38 -11.15 6.58 -4.32
CA ASP A 38 -12.42 6.35 -5.02
C ASP A 38 -12.24 5.25 -6.08
N GLY A 39 -12.83 4.08 -5.81
CA GLY A 39 -12.79 2.91 -6.70
C GLY A 39 -11.53 2.05 -6.57
N ALA A 40 -10.62 2.35 -5.64
CA ALA A 40 -9.49 1.47 -5.32
C ALA A 40 -9.96 0.25 -4.50
N ASP A 41 -9.32 -0.90 -4.71
CA ASP A 41 -9.63 -2.15 -3.98
C ASP A 41 -9.24 -2.09 -2.50
N CYS A 42 -8.26 -1.24 -2.19
CA CYS A 42 -7.71 -1.06 -0.85
C CYS A 42 -7.43 0.40 -0.54
N LEU A 43 -7.57 0.72 0.74
CA LEU A 43 -7.24 2.00 1.35
C LEU A 43 -5.84 1.94 1.93
N ILE A 44 -5.11 3.03 1.72
CA ILE A 44 -3.86 3.31 2.38
C ILE A 44 -4.14 4.33 3.49
N GLU A 45 -3.72 4.03 4.71
CA GLU A 45 -3.75 4.92 5.89
C GLU A 45 -2.31 5.18 6.34
N GLN A 46 -2.01 6.37 6.84
CA GLN A 46 -0.67 6.74 7.31
C GLN A 46 -0.70 7.23 8.76
N THR A 47 0.44 7.20 9.45
CA THR A 47 0.52 7.63 10.85
C THR A 47 0.67 9.13 11.07
N GLY A 48 1.06 9.91 10.07
CA GLY A 48 1.11 11.36 10.21
C GLY A 48 0.22 12.08 9.21
N ASP A 49 0.54 13.33 8.94
CA ASP A 49 -0.49 14.37 8.79
C ASP A 49 -0.49 15.00 7.38
N SER A 50 0.51 14.72 6.54
CA SER A 50 0.56 15.28 5.20
C SER A 50 -0.34 14.56 4.21
N ASP A 51 -1.41 15.21 3.74
CA ASP A 51 -2.28 14.67 2.69
C ASP A 51 -1.58 14.52 1.32
N THR A 52 -0.36 15.04 1.17
CA THR A 52 0.35 15.11 -0.11
C THR A 52 1.64 14.31 -0.14
N GLN A 53 2.11 13.83 1.01
CA GLN A 53 3.38 13.12 1.13
C GLN A 53 3.26 11.93 2.08
N TRP A 54 3.97 10.85 1.76
CA TRP A 54 4.38 9.87 2.74
C TRP A 54 5.68 10.36 3.37
N GLU A 55 5.63 10.71 4.66
CA GLU A 55 6.76 11.33 5.35
C GLU A 55 7.77 10.28 5.84
N SER A 56 9.05 10.69 5.98
CA SER A 56 10.18 9.80 6.29
C SER A 56 10.06 8.99 7.58
N ASP A 57 9.33 9.52 8.55
CA ASP A 57 9.12 8.97 9.88
C ASP A 57 7.74 8.32 10.07
N GLU A 58 7.02 8.08 8.97
CA GLU A 58 5.66 7.53 9.01
C GLU A 58 5.57 6.07 8.60
N ILE A 59 4.60 5.40 9.22
CA ILE A 59 4.17 4.07 8.84
C ILE A 59 2.91 4.18 7.98
N VAL A 60 2.93 3.49 6.85
CA VAL A 60 1.78 3.30 5.99
C VAL A 60 1.15 1.92 6.22
N TYR A 61 -0.18 1.88 6.33
CA TYR A 61 -1.01 0.69 6.48
C TYR A 61 -1.92 0.51 5.27
N ILE A 62 -2.19 -0.75 4.92
CA ILE A 62 -3.12 -1.11 3.85
C ILE A 62 -4.31 -1.85 4.44
N LYS A 63 -5.50 -1.47 4.02
CA LYS A 63 -6.78 -2.03 4.45
C LYS A 63 -7.68 -2.28 3.23
N GLU A 64 -8.54 -3.28 3.29
CA GLU A 64 -9.54 -3.54 2.25
C GLU A 64 -10.56 -2.41 2.10
N ASN A 65 -10.99 -2.12 0.87
CA ASN A 65 -11.96 -1.08 0.53
C ASN A 65 -13.22 -1.65 -0.13
N GLY A 66 -13.84 -2.65 0.49
CA GLY A 66 -15.01 -3.33 -0.07
C GLY A 66 -14.68 -4.44 -1.07
N SER A 67 -13.44 -4.53 -1.56
CA SER A 67 -12.90 -5.72 -2.22
C SER A 67 -12.41 -6.72 -1.17
N ASP A 68 -12.78 -7.99 -1.33
CA ASP A 68 -12.26 -9.09 -0.52
C ASP A 68 -10.92 -9.56 -1.12
N LEU A 69 -9.83 -9.07 -0.54
CA LEU A 69 -8.49 -9.43 -1.00
C LEU A 69 -8.20 -10.88 -0.61
N CYS A 70 -8.63 -11.30 0.59
CA CYS A 70 -8.38 -12.63 1.13
C CYS A 70 -9.51 -13.15 2.04
N GLU A 71 -10.43 -13.92 1.43
CA GLU A 71 -11.50 -14.67 2.13
C GLU A 71 -10.97 -15.68 3.17
N SER A 72 -9.73 -16.16 2.99
CA SER A 72 -9.03 -17.09 3.87
C SER A 72 -7.53 -16.82 3.82
N SER A 73 -6.72 -17.60 4.54
CA SER A 73 -5.26 -17.42 4.53
C SER A 73 -4.70 -17.44 3.11
N CYS A 74 -3.92 -16.41 2.78
CA CYS A 74 -3.44 -16.14 1.44
C CYS A 74 -2.03 -15.53 1.52
N ASP A 75 -1.32 -15.63 0.41
CA ASP A 75 -0.09 -14.87 0.19
C ASP A 75 -0.38 -13.70 -0.74
N LEU A 76 -0.05 -12.51 -0.27
CA LEU A 76 -0.12 -11.28 -1.06
C LEU A 76 1.29 -10.79 -1.33
N THR A 77 1.57 -10.53 -2.60
CA THR A 77 2.77 -9.82 -3.02
C THR A 77 2.43 -8.35 -3.18
N ILE A 78 3.28 -7.46 -2.69
CA ILE A 78 3.13 -6.03 -2.84
C ILE A 78 4.31 -5.43 -3.59
N THR A 79 4.00 -4.58 -4.55
CA THR A 79 4.96 -3.75 -5.26
C THR A 79 4.62 -2.29 -5.01
N ILE A 80 5.59 -1.56 -4.48
CA ILE A 80 5.50 -0.11 -4.30
C ILE A 80 6.46 0.54 -5.29
N GLN A 81 5.98 1.48 -6.09
CA GLN A 81 6.79 2.25 -7.03
C GLN A 81 6.73 3.73 -6.70
N TYR A 82 7.86 4.41 -6.83
CA TYR A 82 7.95 5.87 -6.83
C TYR A 82 8.56 6.34 -8.14
N ASN A 83 7.82 7.17 -8.89
CA ASN A 83 8.26 7.71 -10.18
C ASN A 83 8.76 6.61 -11.16
N GLY A 84 8.05 5.48 -11.18
CA GLY A 84 8.36 4.31 -12.03
C GLY A 84 9.55 3.46 -11.56
N GLN A 85 10.15 3.74 -10.39
CA GLN A 85 11.18 2.90 -9.77
C GLN A 85 10.57 2.10 -8.63
N VAL A 86 10.81 0.78 -8.61
CA VAL A 86 10.37 -0.08 -7.50
C VAL A 86 11.18 0.27 -6.25
N LEU A 87 10.48 0.59 -5.16
CA LEU A 87 11.09 0.79 -3.85
C LEU A 87 11.48 -0.56 -3.25
N SER A 88 12.64 -0.64 -2.61
CA SER A 88 13.10 -1.88 -1.97
C SER A 88 12.40 -2.08 -0.62
N GLY A 89 11.81 -3.25 -0.37
CA GLY A 89 11.12 -3.52 0.90
C GLY A 89 10.65 -4.96 1.06
N THR A 90 9.91 -5.25 2.13
CA THR A 90 9.26 -6.56 2.30
C THR A 90 8.17 -6.68 1.26
N ASN A 91 8.33 -7.59 0.30
CA ASN A 91 7.44 -7.68 -0.86
C ASN A 91 6.30 -8.69 -0.69
N SER A 92 6.17 -9.33 0.48
CA SER A 92 5.13 -10.34 0.71
C SER A 92 4.63 -10.37 2.16
N VAL A 93 3.33 -10.52 2.34
CA VAL A 93 2.70 -10.82 3.63
C VAL A 93 1.84 -12.07 3.51
N THR A 94 1.88 -12.92 4.53
CA THR A 94 0.88 -13.98 4.71
C THR A 94 -0.21 -13.46 5.65
N VAL A 95 -1.44 -13.49 5.17
CA VAL A 95 -2.63 -13.14 5.95
C VAL A 95 -3.19 -14.43 6.55
N ALA A 96 -3.56 -14.44 7.83
CA ALA A 96 -4.12 -15.59 8.53
C ALA A 96 -5.35 -15.20 9.35
#